data_AF-A0A5Q4DFJ6-F1
#
_entry.id   AF-A0A5Q4DFJ6-F1
#
_cell.length_a   1.000
_cell.length_b   1.000
_cell.length_c   1.000
_cell.angle_alpha   90.00
_cell.angle_beta   90.00
_cell.angle_gamma   90.00
#
_symmetry.space_group_name_H-M   'P 1'
#
loop_
_entity.id
_entity.type
_entity.pdbx_description
1 polymer ?
#
loop_
_entity_poly.entity_id
_entity_poly.type
_entity_poly.pdbx_seq_one_letter_code
_entity_poly.pdbx_strand_id
1 'polypeptide(L)'
;MIDLTPLDVRNKRGDFRRGMRGYEPQEVDAFLESVADRMDILVRENMALRERTEELKVRVERQDARENAVQEALVSAQALREEIRAQAAREAELQLREAKQTAELQLRDAEQEAERRRSESEHQAERVREEIERALADGRRELEDLHRSRARFLRAYRSLLEREMDVVEMEEERRKADDLRADPDAPGAEGAEPEASADGDAIEDPYDAAGAADGADGADDPGNHAADAALAIDISPDREGRLPEPRGHGDTGPRPDPFRHG
;
A
#
# COMPACT_ATOMS: atom_id res chain seq x y z
N MET A 1 -28.13 -6.42 90.41
CA MET A 1 -28.39 -5.10 91.03
C MET A 1 -29.89 -5.01 91.17
N ILE A 2 -30.44 -4.57 92.30
CA ILE A 2 -31.91 -4.44 92.43
C ILE A 2 -32.31 -3.25 91.57
N ASP A 3 -32.93 -3.52 90.42
CA ASP A 3 -33.41 -2.49 89.52
C ASP A 3 -34.72 -1.94 90.09
N LEU A 4 -34.64 -0.82 90.82
CA LEU A 4 -35.83 -0.08 91.20
C LEU A 4 -36.43 0.57 89.96
N THR A 5 -37.72 0.35 89.74
CA THR A 5 -38.48 1.12 88.75
C THR A 5 -38.93 2.46 89.35
N PRO A 6 -39.23 3.47 88.52
CA PRO A 6 -39.87 4.71 88.98
C PRO A 6 -41.14 4.45 89.80
N LEU A 7 -41.89 3.39 89.43
CA LEU A 7 -43.09 2.95 90.12
C LEU A 7 -42.77 2.40 91.52
N ASP A 8 -41.69 1.63 91.67
CA ASP A 8 -41.25 1.11 92.97
C ASP A 8 -40.87 2.22 93.94
N VAL A 9 -40.23 3.29 93.43
CA VAL A 9 -39.88 4.49 94.23
C VAL A 9 -41.16 5.22 94.67
N ARG A 10 -42.12 5.40 93.78
CA ARG A 10 -43.45 5.98 94.11
C ARG A 10 -44.20 5.14 95.14
N ASN A 11 -44.20 3.82 94.99
CA ASN A 11 -44.88 2.89 95.90
C ASN A 11 -44.24 2.85 97.29
N LYS A 12 -42.97 3.25 97.42
CA LYS A 12 -42.28 3.32 98.72
C LYS A 12 -42.63 4.58 99.53
N ARG A 13 -43.22 5.59 98.90
CA ARG A 13 -43.72 6.80 99.55
C ARG A 13 -44.73 6.45 100.64
N GLY A 14 -44.54 6.97 101.85
CA GLY A 14 -45.38 6.65 103.01
C GLY A 14 -45.21 5.25 103.64
N ASP A 15 -44.41 4.35 103.07
CA ASP A 15 -44.23 2.96 103.52
C ASP A 15 -42.93 2.73 104.32
N PHE A 16 -42.38 3.83 104.88
CA PHE A 16 -41.21 3.81 105.76
C PHE A 16 -41.62 3.68 107.23
N ARG A 17 -40.88 2.85 107.99
CA ARG A 17 -41.08 2.71 109.45
C ARG A 17 -40.72 4.02 110.15
N ARG A 18 -41.59 4.50 111.05
CA ARG A 18 -41.34 5.70 111.86
C ARG A 18 -40.52 5.34 113.10
N GLY A 19 -39.46 6.12 113.37
CA GLY A 19 -38.63 5.99 114.57
C GLY A 19 -38.57 7.30 115.36
N MET A 20 -38.18 7.25 116.64
CA MET A 20 -38.17 8.40 117.57
C MET A 20 -37.24 9.56 117.15
N ARG A 21 -36.31 9.32 116.21
CA ARG A 21 -35.41 10.31 115.59
C ARG A 21 -35.18 9.94 114.12
N GLY A 22 -36.07 10.36 113.23
CA GLY A 22 -36.01 10.07 111.78
C GLY A 22 -36.19 11.33 110.93
N TYR A 23 -36.00 11.18 109.61
CA TYR A 23 -36.26 12.25 108.64
C TYR A 23 -37.74 12.66 108.63
N GLU A 24 -38.00 13.90 108.22
CA GLU A 24 -39.36 14.43 108.10
C GLU A 24 -40.10 13.74 106.94
N PRO A 25 -41.23 13.06 107.19
CA PRO A 25 -41.92 12.27 106.16
C PRO A 25 -42.33 13.08 104.93
N GLN A 26 -42.74 14.34 105.11
CA GLN A 26 -43.22 15.19 104.02
C GLN A 26 -42.08 15.59 103.06
N GLU A 27 -40.90 15.92 103.58
CA GLU A 27 -39.72 16.23 102.76
C GLU A 27 -39.21 15.00 102.02
N VAL A 28 -39.19 13.83 102.69
CA VAL A 28 -38.79 12.56 102.07
C VAL A 28 -39.76 12.18 100.95
N ASP A 29 -41.07 12.29 101.18
CA ASP A 29 -42.08 11.97 100.16
C ASP A 29 -41.97 12.90 98.94
N ALA A 30 -41.72 14.20 99.14
CA ALA A 30 -41.50 15.15 98.05
C ALA A 30 -40.21 14.85 97.26
N PHE A 31 -39.13 14.48 97.95
CA PHE A 31 -37.89 14.05 97.31
C PHE A 31 -38.09 12.77 96.49
N LEU A 32 -38.80 11.77 97.03
CA LEU A 32 -39.10 10.51 96.32
C LEU A 32 -39.92 10.75 95.06
N GLU A 33 -40.85 11.71 95.06
CA GLU A 33 -41.59 12.12 93.86
C GLU A 33 -40.64 12.69 92.80
N SER A 34 -39.76 13.62 93.17
CA SER A 34 -38.76 14.19 92.25
C SER A 34 -37.79 13.14 91.71
N VAL A 35 -37.40 12.17 92.55
CA VAL A 35 -36.54 11.05 92.13
C VAL A 35 -37.28 10.16 91.15
N ALA A 36 -38.54 9.80 91.43
CA ALA A 36 -39.35 8.98 90.53
C ALA A 36 -39.54 9.66 89.17
N ASP A 37 -39.86 10.97 89.14
CA ASP A 37 -40.01 11.73 87.90
C ASP A 37 -38.70 11.79 87.09
N ARG A 38 -37.56 11.98 87.76
CA ARG A 38 -36.25 11.97 87.09
C ARG A 38 -35.90 10.58 86.56
N MET A 39 -36.22 9.52 87.29
CA MET A 39 -36.04 8.14 86.83
C MET A 39 -36.94 7.83 85.62
N ASP A 40 -38.19 8.30 85.60
CA ASP A 40 -39.08 8.14 84.44
C ASP A 40 -38.51 8.79 83.17
N ILE A 41 -37.91 9.98 83.30
CA ILE A 41 -37.22 10.66 82.19
C ILE A 41 -36.01 9.83 81.73
N LEU A 42 -35.17 9.39 82.66
CA LEU A 42 -33.98 8.60 82.33
C LEU A 42 -34.32 7.27 81.66
N VAL A 43 -35.39 6.59 82.09
CA VAL A 43 -35.86 5.34 81.46
C VAL A 43 -36.29 5.61 80.02
N ARG A 44 -37.07 6.68 79.77
CA ARG A 44 -37.50 7.05 78.42
C ARG A 44 -36.32 7.43 77.52
N GLU A 45 -35.39 8.24 78.01
CA GLU A 45 -34.17 8.59 77.28
C GLU A 45 -33.33 7.35 76.98
N ASN A 46 -33.18 6.43 77.94
CA ASN A 46 -32.42 5.21 77.75
C ASN A 46 -33.06 4.29 76.70
N MET A 47 -34.38 4.15 76.69
CA MET A 47 -35.10 3.42 75.65
C MET A 47 -34.89 4.06 74.27
N ALA A 48 -35.04 5.37 74.15
CA ALA A 48 -34.83 6.08 72.88
C ALA A 48 -33.38 5.98 72.37
N LEU A 49 -32.40 6.07 73.28
CA LEU A 49 -30.98 5.89 72.95
C LEU A 49 -30.68 4.45 72.53
N ARG A 50 -31.28 3.44 73.17
CA ARG A 50 -31.12 2.04 72.78
C ARG A 50 -31.68 1.77 71.39
N GLU A 51 -32.90 2.26 71.09
CA GLU A 51 -33.48 2.14 69.75
C GLU A 51 -32.58 2.79 68.69
N ARG A 52 -32.11 4.01 68.94
CA ARG A 52 -31.23 4.72 68.02
C ARG A 52 -29.88 4.02 67.83
N THR A 53 -29.34 3.43 68.89
CA THR A 53 -28.11 2.64 68.82
C THR A 53 -28.32 1.42 67.93
N GLU A 54 -29.45 0.74 68.05
CA GLU A 54 -29.76 -0.43 67.24
C GLU A 54 -29.98 -0.07 65.76
N GLU A 55 -30.68 1.04 65.49
CA GLU A 55 -30.83 1.55 64.13
C GLU A 55 -29.48 1.88 63.48
N LEU A 56 -28.58 2.53 64.23
CA LEU A 56 -27.24 2.88 63.75
C LEU A 56 -26.38 1.64 63.49
N LYS A 57 -26.46 0.61 64.34
CA LYS A 57 -25.74 -0.66 64.11
C LYS A 57 -26.18 -1.32 62.80
N VAL A 58 -27.48 -1.46 62.57
CA VAL A 58 -28.01 -2.02 61.31
C VAL A 58 -27.54 -1.21 60.11
N ARG A 59 -27.47 0.12 60.24
CA ARG A 59 -26.97 0.99 59.17
C ARG A 59 -25.49 0.76 58.88
N VAL A 60 -24.66 0.62 59.91
CA VAL A 60 -23.23 0.30 59.79
C VAL A 60 -23.05 -1.06 59.14
N GLU A 61 -23.74 -2.10 59.61
CA GLU A 61 -23.66 -3.44 59.01
C GLU A 61 -24.03 -3.44 57.52
N ARG A 62 -25.07 -2.69 57.14
CA ARG A 62 -25.44 -2.52 55.72
C ARG A 62 -24.35 -1.79 54.93
N GLN A 63 -23.67 -0.83 55.54
CA GLN A 63 -22.63 -0.05 54.90
C GLN A 63 -21.36 -0.89 54.72
N ASP A 64 -20.96 -1.64 55.74
CA ASP A 64 -19.86 -2.60 55.68
C ASP A 64 -20.11 -3.66 54.61
N ALA A 65 -21.33 -4.21 54.53
CA ALA A 65 -21.70 -5.17 53.50
C ALA A 65 -21.58 -4.58 52.08
N ARG A 66 -21.95 -3.30 51.89
CA ARG A 66 -21.79 -2.62 50.60
C ARG A 66 -20.32 -2.36 50.27
N GLU A 67 -19.52 -1.94 51.25
CA GLU A 67 -18.09 -1.71 51.07
C GLU A 67 -17.38 -3.01 50.68
N ASN A 68 -17.70 -4.13 51.34
CA ASN A 68 -17.18 -5.45 50.99
C ASN A 68 -17.55 -5.85 49.56
N ALA A 69 -18.81 -5.67 49.16
CA ALA A 69 -19.25 -5.97 47.79
C ALA A 69 -18.52 -5.11 46.74
N VAL A 70 -18.25 -3.84 47.03
CA VAL A 70 -17.48 -2.95 46.15
C VAL A 70 -16.02 -3.39 46.07
N GLN A 71 -15.41 -3.77 47.20
CA GLN A 71 -14.04 -4.28 47.22
C GLN A 71 -13.92 -5.58 46.42
N GLU A 72 -14.85 -6.51 46.59
CA GLU A 72 -14.91 -7.75 45.81
C GLU A 72 -15.06 -7.46 44.31
N ALA A 73 -16.00 -6.59 43.95
CA ALA A 73 -16.18 -6.18 42.55
C ALA A 73 -14.92 -5.53 41.96
N LEU A 74 -14.18 -4.73 42.75
CA LEU A 74 -12.92 -4.12 42.30
C LEU A 74 -11.85 -5.19 42.05
N VAL A 75 -11.71 -6.16 42.94
CA VAL A 75 -10.76 -7.28 42.77
C VAL A 75 -11.15 -8.12 41.55
N SER A 76 -12.43 -8.45 41.37
CA SER A 76 -12.91 -9.17 40.19
C SER A 76 -12.67 -8.38 38.91
N ALA A 77 -12.90 -7.07 38.91
CA ALA A 77 -12.63 -6.22 37.74
C ALA A 77 -11.14 -6.14 37.40
N GLN A 78 -10.26 -6.14 38.41
CA GLN A 78 -8.82 -6.20 38.20
C GLN A 78 -8.39 -7.54 37.60
N ALA A 79 -8.89 -8.66 38.13
CA ALA A 79 -8.62 -10.00 37.61
C ALA A 79 -9.11 -10.15 36.16
N LEU A 80 -10.34 -9.70 35.85
CA LEU A 80 -10.89 -9.71 34.51
C LEU A 80 -10.04 -8.87 33.54
N ARG A 81 -9.57 -7.69 33.97
CA ARG A 81 -8.69 -6.86 33.15
C ARG A 81 -7.37 -7.56 32.84
N GLU A 82 -6.79 -8.27 33.80
CA GLU A 82 -5.56 -9.04 33.58
C GLU A 82 -5.79 -10.22 32.64
N GLU A 83 -6.92 -10.92 32.78
CA GLU A 83 -7.32 -11.98 31.86
C GLU A 83 -7.49 -11.48 30.43
N ILE A 84 -8.21 -10.36 30.23
CA ILE A 84 -8.38 -9.72 28.92
C ILE A 84 -7.03 -9.34 28.32
N ARG A 85 -6.12 -8.75 29.11
CA ARG A 85 -4.78 -8.40 28.64
C ARG A 85 -3.98 -9.64 28.23
N ALA A 86 -4.04 -10.71 29.02
CA ALA A 86 -3.35 -11.95 28.72
C ALA A 86 -3.92 -12.64 27.47
N GLN A 87 -5.24 -12.62 27.29
CA GLN A 87 -5.90 -13.15 26.10
C GLN A 87 -5.54 -12.33 24.85
N ALA A 88 -5.65 -11.00 24.91
CA ALA A 88 -5.29 -10.12 23.80
C ALA A 88 -3.81 -10.27 23.40
N ALA A 89 -2.91 -10.45 24.36
CA ALA A 89 -1.49 -10.72 24.08
C ALA A 89 -1.29 -12.05 23.33
N ARG A 90 -1.97 -13.12 23.75
CA ARG A 90 -1.91 -14.42 23.07
C ARG A 90 -2.50 -14.35 21.66
N GLU A 91 -3.63 -13.69 21.49
CA GLU A 91 -4.28 -13.50 20.18
C GLU A 91 -3.40 -12.67 19.25
N ALA A 92 -2.80 -11.58 19.73
CA ALA A 92 -1.88 -10.77 18.94
C ALA A 92 -0.64 -11.57 18.51
N GLU A 93 -0.09 -12.41 19.40
CA GLU A 93 1.03 -13.28 19.05
C GLU A 93 0.64 -14.32 18.00
N LEU A 94 -0.55 -14.92 18.11
CA LEU A 94 -1.07 -15.87 17.13
C LEU A 94 -1.24 -15.20 15.77
N GLN A 95 -1.90 -14.04 15.72
CA GLN A 95 -2.08 -13.27 14.48
C GLN A 95 -0.74 -12.91 13.84
N LEU A 96 0.25 -12.50 14.64
CA LEU A 96 1.58 -12.16 14.13
C LEU A 96 2.31 -13.40 13.58
N ARG A 97 2.13 -14.57 14.19
CA ARG A 97 2.67 -15.83 13.66
C ARG A 97 2.01 -16.23 12.34
N GLU A 98 0.68 -16.14 12.27
CA GLU A 98 -0.09 -16.43 11.05
C GLU A 98 0.30 -15.48 9.92
N ALA A 99 0.34 -14.17 10.18
CA ALA A 99 0.75 -13.17 9.20
C ALA A 99 2.17 -13.43 8.68
N LYS A 100 3.11 -13.81 9.54
CA LYS A 100 4.47 -14.19 9.13
C LYS A 100 4.47 -15.43 8.25
N GLN A 101 3.73 -16.47 8.63
CA GLN A 101 3.64 -17.69 7.83
C GLN A 101 3.03 -17.41 6.44
N THR A 102 1.95 -16.62 6.37
CA THR A 102 1.36 -16.22 5.10
C THR A 102 2.33 -15.40 4.25
N ALA A 103 3.05 -14.45 4.85
CA ALA A 103 4.05 -13.65 4.14
C ALA A 103 5.21 -14.52 3.61
N GLU A 104 5.69 -15.49 4.39
CA GLU A 104 6.72 -16.44 3.96
C GLU A 104 6.24 -17.32 2.80
N LEU A 105 4.99 -17.78 2.82
CA LEU A 105 4.40 -18.54 1.72
C LEU A 105 4.29 -17.68 0.45
N GLN A 106 3.76 -16.47 0.57
CA GLN A 106 3.64 -15.54 -0.55
C GLN A 106 5.00 -15.20 -1.16
N LEU A 107 6.03 -15.01 -0.33
CA LEU A 107 7.38 -14.75 -0.82
C LEU A 107 7.93 -15.95 -1.60
N ARG A 108 7.76 -17.17 -1.07
CA ARG A 108 8.20 -18.40 -1.75
C ARG A 108 7.49 -18.59 -3.08
N ASP A 109 6.18 -18.37 -3.12
CA ASP A 109 5.40 -18.49 -4.36
C ASP A 109 5.85 -17.46 -5.39
N ALA A 110 6.07 -16.21 -4.97
CA ALA A 110 6.58 -15.15 -5.83
C ALA A 110 8.01 -15.42 -6.34
N GLU A 111 8.89 -15.97 -5.50
CA GLU A 111 10.24 -16.38 -5.88
C GLU A 111 10.20 -17.51 -6.93
N GLN A 112 9.37 -18.52 -6.71
CA GLN A 112 9.20 -19.61 -7.68
C GLN A 112 8.64 -19.12 -9.01
N GLU A 113 7.65 -18.23 -8.98
CA GLU A 113 7.10 -17.65 -10.21
C GLU A 113 8.14 -16.78 -10.94
N ALA A 114 8.91 -15.97 -10.20
CA ALA A 114 9.99 -15.17 -10.75
C ALA A 114 11.08 -16.04 -11.39
N GLU A 115 11.46 -17.15 -10.74
CA GLU A 115 12.42 -18.11 -11.29
C GLU A 115 11.89 -18.79 -12.56
N ARG A 116 10.63 -19.21 -12.57
CA ARG A 116 9.99 -19.79 -13.76
C ARG A 116 9.99 -18.80 -14.93
N ARG A 117 9.57 -17.55 -14.70
CA ARG A 117 9.56 -16.50 -15.73
C ARG A 117 10.97 -16.20 -16.25
N ARG A 118 11.97 -16.17 -15.36
CA ARG A 118 13.38 -16.00 -15.76
C ARG A 118 13.84 -17.15 -16.64
N SER A 119 13.59 -18.38 -16.21
CA SER A 119 13.95 -19.57 -16.98
C SER A 119 13.29 -19.58 -18.35
N GLU A 120 11.98 -19.30 -18.42
CA GLU A 120 11.24 -19.21 -19.68
C GLU A 120 11.84 -18.12 -20.61
N SER A 121 12.16 -16.95 -20.07
CA SER A 121 12.80 -15.87 -20.82
C SER A 121 14.21 -16.25 -21.31
N GLU A 122 14.99 -16.96 -20.51
CA GLU A 122 16.32 -17.44 -20.89
C GLU A 122 16.24 -18.44 -22.04
N HIS A 123 15.33 -19.42 -21.94
CA HIS A 123 15.10 -20.39 -23.01
C HIS A 123 14.60 -19.71 -24.28
N GLN A 124 13.72 -18.70 -24.18
CA GLN A 124 13.27 -17.94 -25.34
C GLN A 124 14.43 -17.16 -25.99
N ALA A 125 15.27 -16.52 -25.18
CA ALA A 125 16.43 -15.79 -25.68
C ALA A 125 17.43 -16.72 -26.37
N GLU A 126 17.65 -17.92 -25.82
CA GLU A 126 18.50 -18.95 -26.43
C GLU A 126 17.93 -19.41 -27.77
N ARG A 127 16.63 -19.70 -27.85
CA ARG A 127 15.98 -20.06 -29.11
C ARG A 127 16.13 -18.99 -30.19
N VAL A 128 15.90 -17.72 -29.84
CA VAL A 128 16.07 -16.61 -30.78
C VAL A 128 17.53 -16.49 -31.23
N ARG A 129 18.50 -16.69 -30.32
CA ARG A 129 19.92 -16.71 -30.68
C ARG A 129 20.24 -17.83 -31.67
N GLU A 130 19.77 -19.04 -31.42
CA GLU A 130 19.96 -20.17 -32.35
C GLU A 130 19.32 -19.90 -33.71
N GLU A 131 18.13 -19.29 -33.75
CA GLU A 131 17.45 -18.92 -35.00
C GLU A 131 18.26 -17.87 -35.79
N ILE A 132 18.79 -16.85 -35.10
CA ILE A 132 19.66 -15.84 -35.72
C ILE A 132 20.95 -16.50 -36.25
N GLU A 133 21.59 -17.36 -35.47
CA GLU A 133 22.81 -18.06 -35.90
C GLU A 133 22.57 -18.93 -37.14
N ARG A 134 21.45 -19.64 -37.20
CA ARG A 134 21.04 -20.42 -38.38
C ARG A 134 20.81 -19.51 -39.57
N ALA A 135 20.06 -18.42 -39.41
CA ALA A 135 19.80 -17.47 -40.49
C ALA A 135 21.08 -16.81 -41.02
N LEU A 136 22.02 -16.46 -40.14
CA LEU A 136 23.33 -15.94 -40.53
C LEU A 136 24.18 -16.98 -41.27
N ALA A 137 24.15 -18.24 -40.85
CA ALA A 137 24.84 -19.31 -41.54
C ALA A 137 24.28 -19.55 -42.94
N ASP A 138 22.95 -19.54 -43.09
CA ASP A 138 22.28 -19.71 -44.39
C ASP A 138 22.53 -18.52 -45.31
N GLY A 139 22.43 -17.28 -44.80
CA GLY A 139 22.76 -16.09 -45.58
C GLY A 139 24.22 -16.04 -46.05
N ARG A 140 25.16 -16.53 -45.22
CA ARG A 140 26.57 -16.68 -45.64
C ARG A 140 26.73 -17.67 -46.79
N ARG A 141 26.06 -18.84 -46.72
CA ARG A 141 26.09 -19.84 -47.79
C ARG A 141 25.53 -19.28 -49.10
N GLU A 142 24.42 -18.56 -49.03
CA GLU A 142 23.79 -17.93 -50.19
C GLU A 142 24.70 -16.88 -50.86
N LEU A 143 25.38 -16.05 -50.05
CA LEU A 143 26.38 -15.10 -50.55
C LEU A 143 27.55 -15.80 -51.24
N GLU A 144 28.05 -16.90 -50.67
CA GLU A 144 29.11 -17.71 -51.29
C GLU A 144 28.65 -18.36 -52.61
N ASP A 145 27.42 -18.85 -52.68
CA ASP A 145 26.81 -19.39 -53.89
C ASP A 145 26.66 -18.31 -54.97
N LEU A 146 26.21 -17.11 -54.60
CA LEU A 146 26.08 -15.99 -55.52
C LEU A 146 27.44 -15.52 -56.04
N HIS A 147 28.46 -15.43 -55.17
CA HIS A 147 29.83 -15.14 -55.57
C HIS A 147 30.38 -16.20 -56.55
N ARG A 148 30.14 -17.49 -56.29
CA ARG A 148 30.50 -18.57 -57.21
C ARG A 148 29.76 -18.47 -58.54
N SER A 149 28.47 -18.15 -58.52
CA SER A 149 27.65 -17.96 -59.71
C SER A 149 28.15 -16.78 -60.55
N ARG A 150 28.41 -15.62 -59.93
CA ARG A 150 29.03 -14.45 -60.57
C ARG A 150 30.37 -14.79 -61.21
N ALA A 151 31.25 -15.47 -60.48
CA ALA A 151 32.56 -15.86 -61.02
C ALA A 151 32.45 -16.84 -62.21
N ARG A 152 31.43 -17.72 -62.23
CA ARG A 152 31.15 -18.58 -63.39
C ARG A 152 30.60 -17.78 -64.57
N PHE A 153 29.64 -16.87 -64.32
CA PHE A 153 29.07 -16.01 -65.34
C PHE A 153 30.13 -15.14 -66.02
N LEU A 154 30.99 -14.45 -65.24
CA LEU A 154 32.05 -13.61 -65.79
C LEU A 154 33.05 -14.42 -66.65
N ARG A 155 33.37 -15.65 -66.25
CA ARG A 155 34.20 -16.56 -67.07
C ARG A 155 33.51 -16.96 -68.37
N ALA A 156 32.23 -17.31 -68.31
CA ALA A 156 31.44 -17.65 -69.49
C ALA A 156 31.29 -16.45 -70.44
N TYR A 157 31.00 -15.27 -69.89
CA TYR A 157 30.86 -14.02 -70.65
C TYR A 157 32.18 -13.63 -71.33
N ARG A 158 33.31 -13.73 -70.61
CA ARG A 158 34.63 -13.53 -71.19
C ARG A 158 34.90 -14.48 -72.36
N SER A 159 34.65 -15.77 -72.17
CA SER A 159 34.85 -16.76 -73.24
C SER A 159 33.94 -16.51 -74.44
N LEU A 160 32.72 -16.00 -74.23
CA LEU A 160 31.82 -15.59 -75.31
C LEU A 160 32.40 -14.39 -76.07
N LEU A 161 32.83 -13.34 -75.37
CA LEU A 161 33.44 -12.17 -76.00
C LEU A 161 34.72 -12.52 -76.76
N GLU A 162 35.59 -13.37 -76.19
CA GLU A 162 36.78 -13.87 -76.87
C GLU A 162 36.40 -14.57 -78.18
N ARG A 163 35.37 -15.44 -78.16
CA ARG A 163 34.85 -16.09 -79.37
C ARG A 163 34.29 -15.09 -80.39
N GLU A 164 33.47 -14.13 -79.96
CA GLU A 164 32.90 -13.13 -80.88
C GLU A 164 34.01 -12.22 -81.46
N MET A 165 35.03 -11.87 -80.66
CA MET A 165 36.21 -11.15 -81.14
C MET A 165 36.99 -11.95 -82.17
N ASP A 166 37.22 -13.25 -81.95
CA ASP A 166 37.89 -14.13 -82.92
C ASP A 166 37.10 -14.18 -84.25
N VAL A 167 35.76 -14.19 -84.19
CA VAL A 167 34.90 -14.16 -85.38
C VAL A 167 35.04 -12.82 -86.12
N VAL A 168 35.00 -11.70 -85.42
CA VAL A 168 35.20 -10.36 -86.02
C VAL A 168 36.59 -10.24 -86.62
N GLU A 169 37.63 -10.72 -85.94
CA GLU A 169 39.01 -10.73 -86.44
C GLU A 169 39.10 -11.54 -87.76
N MET A 170 38.50 -12.73 -87.81
CA MET A 170 38.43 -13.51 -89.06
C MET A 170 37.63 -12.81 -90.17
N GLU A 171 36.55 -12.08 -89.85
CA GLU A 171 35.83 -11.28 -90.85
C GLU A 171 36.64 -10.07 -91.32
N GLU A 172 37.38 -9.39 -90.45
CA GLU A 172 38.30 -8.32 -90.84
C GLU A 172 39.43 -8.84 -91.74
N GLU A 173 40.00 -10.00 -91.42
CA GLU A 173 40.99 -10.66 -92.27
C GLU A 173 40.40 -11.06 -93.64
N ARG A 174 39.16 -11.55 -93.68
CA ARG A 174 38.44 -11.82 -94.93
C ARG A 174 38.18 -10.56 -95.73
N ARG A 175 37.71 -9.48 -95.10
CA ARG A 175 37.50 -8.19 -95.77
C ARG A 175 38.80 -7.63 -96.30
N LYS A 176 39.90 -7.65 -95.54
CA LYS A 176 41.23 -7.27 -96.02
C LYS A 176 41.67 -8.13 -97.21
N ALA A 177 41.39 -9.44 -97.20
CA ALA A 177 41.70 -10.32 -98.31
C ALA A 177 40.81 -10.08 -99.56
N ASP A 178 39.55 -9.68 -99.36
CA ASP A 178 38.62 -9.31 -100.42
C ASP A 178 38.93 -7.91 -101.00
N ASP A 179 39.34 -6.95 -100.17
CA ASP A 179 39.86 -5.63 -100.57
C ASP A 179 41.17 -5.75 -101.37
N LEU A 180 42.02 -6.74 -101.05
CA LEU A 180 43.19 -7.10 -101.87
C LEU A 180 42.82 -7.82 -103.19
N ARG A 181 41.60 -8.34 -103.31
CA ARG A 181 41.10 -9.06 -104.50
C ARG A 181 40.33 -8.16 -105.47
N ALA A 182 39.83 -7.02 -105.02
CA ALA A 182 39.14 -6.04 -105.84
C ALA A 182 40.13 -5.01 -106.44
N ASP A 183 40.94 -5.43 -107.42
CA ASP A 183 41.06 -4.72 -108.72
C ASP A 183 41.92 -5.50 -109.73
N PRO A 184 41.38 -5.77 -110.94
CA PRO A 184 42.20 -5.66 -112.14
C PRO A 184 41.48 -4.82 -113.22
N ASP A 185 42.11 -3.72 -113.63
CA ASP A 185 41.86 -2.88 -114.82
C ASP A 185 40.97 -3.49 -115.93
N ALA A 186 40.04 -2.78 -116.60
CA ALA A 186 39.90 -1.32 -116.83
C ALA A 186 38.63 -1.05 -117.71
N PRO A 187 38.35 0.17 -118.22
CA PRO A 187 38.24 1.50 -117.58
C PRO A 187 36.90 2.22 -117.93
N GLY A 188 36.63 3.34 -117.24
CA GLY A 188 35.84 4.45 -117.79
C GLY A 188 34.44 4.63 -117.20
N ALA A 189 34.23 5.71 -116.43
CA ALA A 189 33.71 6.98 -116.93
C ALA A 189 33.08 7.80 -115.79
N GLU A 190 33.53 9.06 -115.73
CA GLU A 190 32.77 10.27 -115.40
C GLU A 190 32.03 10.37 -114.05
N GLY A 191 32.34 11.47 -113.35
CA GLY A 191 31.28 12.29 -112.78
C GLY A 191 31.56 12.96 -111.45
N ALA A 192 31.97 14.23 -111.54
CA ALA A 192 31.54 15.34 -110.67
C ALA A 192 32.01 15.40 -109.20
N GLU A 193 32.95 16.32 -108.95
CA GLU A 193 32.93 17.25 -107.81
C GLU A 193 31.59 18.04 -107.77
N PRO A 194 31.15 18.77 -106.70
CA PRO A 194 31.99 19.44 -105.69
C PRO A 194 31.41 19.65 -104.26
N GLU A 195 32.30 20.15 -103.40
CA GLU A 195 32.17 21.23 -102.39
C GLU A 195 30.89 21.46 -101.53
N ALA A 196 31.17 21.45 -100.21
CA ALA A 196 31.05 22.55 -99.25
C ALA A 196 29.75 22.86 -98.47
N SER A 197 30.01 23.13 -97.16
CA SER A 197 29.32 24.03 -96.22
C SER A 197 27.94 23.59 -95.69
N ALA A 198 27.50 23.91 -94.47
CA ALA A 198 28.06 24.51 -93.26
C ALA A 198 27.01 24.37 -92.13
N ASP A 199 27.50 24.40 -90.88
CA ASP A 199 26.91 24.95 -89.65
C ASP A 199 25.58 24.48 -89.02
N GLY A 200 25.69 24.24 -87.70
CA GLY A 200 24.68 24.50 -86.64
C GLY A 200 23.57 23.46 -86.49
N ASP A 201 23.12 23.02 -85.31
CA ASP A 201 23.14 23.64 -83.98
C ASP A 201 22.85 22.57 -82.88
N ALA A 202 23.02 22.96 -81.62
CA ALA A 202 23.04 22.14 -80.40
C ALA A 202 21.69 21.53 -79.93
N ILE A 203 21.75 20.40 -79.20
CA ILE A 203 20.91 20.01 -78.02
C ILE A 203 21.77 19.06 -77.16
N GLU A 204 22.48 19.54 -76.13
CA GLU A 204 22.12 19.61 -74.69
C GLU A 204 21.93 18.27 -73.94
N ASP A 205 22.73 18.13 -72.88
CA ASP A 205 22.76 17.11 -71.83
C ASP A 205 21.68 17.42 -70.77
N PRO A 206 20.89 16.43 -70.27
CA PRO A 206 20.65 16.44 -68.82
C PRO A 206 20.33 15.06 -68.19
N TYR A 207 21.09 14.65 -67.15
CA TYR A 207 20.68 14.73 -65.73
C TYR A 207 21.68 14.00 -64.81
N ASP A 208 22.60 14.77 -64.23
CA ASP A 208 22.92 14.67 -62.81
C ASP A 208 21.90 15.54 -62.06
N ALA A 209 21.35 15.04 -60.96
CA ALA A 209 20.63 15.86 -59.98
C ALA A 209 20.95 15.38 -58.57
N ALA A 210 22.02 15.95 -58.02
CA ALA A 210 22.01 16.33 -56.62
C ALA A 210 21.24 17.66 -56.50
N GLY A 211 20.22 17.69 -55.65
CA GLY A 211 19.50 18.90 -55.28
C GLY A 211 19.11 18.81 -53.81
N ALA A 212 19.96 19.40 -52.96
CA ALA A 212 19.61 19.74 -51.60
C ALA A 212 18.53 20.83 -51.59
N ALA A 213 17.57 20.72 -50.67
CA ALA A 213 16.83 21.86 -50.15
C ALA A 213 16.85 21.78 -48.63
N ASP A 214 17.68 22.65 -48.07
CA ASP A 214 17.62 23.14 -46.70
C ASP A 214 16.52 24.23 -46.64
N GLY A 215 15.81 24.34 -45.52
CA GLY A 215 14.86 25.45 -45.27
C GLY A 215 13.56 25.09 -44.55
N ALA A 216 13.64 25.12 -43.21
CA ALA A 216 12.62 25.40 -42.20
C ALA A 216 11.26 25.97 -42.65
N ASP A 217 10.15 25.53 -42.05
CA ASP A 217 9.53 26.16 -40.86
C ASP A 217 8.16 25.52 -40.50
N GLY A 218 7.80 25.53 -39.20
CA GLY A 218 6.47 25.15 -38.65
C GLY A 218 6.38 23.72 -38.08
N ALA A 219 6.64 23.47 -36.78
CA ALA A 219 5.74 23.71 -35.64
C ALA A 219 4.34 23.07 -35.79
N ASP A 220 4.14 21.88 -35.21
CA ASP A 220 3.13 21.63 -34.16
C ASP A 220 3.02 20.12 -33.81
N ASP A 221 3.24 19.83 -32.52
CA ASP A 221 2.73 18.73 -31.69
C ASP A 221 1.16 18.75 -31.71
N PRO A 222 0.34 17.79 -31.19
CA PRO A 222 0.61 16.53 -30.50
C PRO A 222 -0.22 15.33 -31.04
N GLY A 223 -0.02 14.17 -30.42
CA GLY A 223 -0.70 12.93 -30.75
C GLY A 223 -2.21 12.92 -30.63
N ASN A 224 -2.82 12.01 -31.39
CA ASN A 224 -4.06 11.34 -31.04
C ASN A 224 -4.21 10.11 -31.94
N HIS A 225 -4.26 8.92 -31.34
CA HIS A 225 -5.36 7.97 -31.57
C HIS A 225 -5.23 6.84 -30.56
N ALA A 226 -5.86 7.08 -29.41
CA ALA A 226 -6.36 6.05 -28.54
C ALA A 226 -7.54 5.32 -29.20
N ALA A 227 -7.52 3.99 -29.18
CA ALA A 227 -8.60 3.04 -28.93
C ALA A 227 -7.95 1.65 -29.08
N ASP A 228 -8.08 0.65 -28.22
CA ASP A 228 -9.08 0.32 -27.22
C ASP A 228 -8.55 -0.92 -26.46
N ALA A 229 -8.67 -0.97 -25.12
CA ALA A 229 -8.62 -2.16 -24.23
C ALA A 229 -8.17 -1.76 -22.81
N ALA A 230 -9.09 -1.21 -22.04
CA ALA A 230 -8.94 -1.05 -20.59
C ALA A 230 -9.18 -2.41 -19.90
N LEU A 231 -8.18 -2.94 -19.20
CA LEU A 231 -8.36 -3.90 -18.11
C LEU A 231 -8.02 -3.16 -16.81
N ALA A 232 -9.05 -2.83 -16.05
CA ALA A 232 -8.96 -2.11 -14.80
C ALA A 232 -8.25 -2.95 -13.72
N ILE A 233 -7.16 -2.41 -13.18
CA ILE A 233 -6.64 -2.76 -11.87
C ILE A 233 -7.50 -2.00 -10.85
N ASP A 234 -8.26 -2.75 -10.04
CA ASP A 234 -8.99 -2.23 -8.90
C ASP A 234 -8.00 -1.90 -7.77
N ILE A 235 -7.56 -0.65 -7.73
CA ILE A 235 -7.05 -0.03 -6.50
C ILE A 235 -8.10 1.01 -6.14
N SER A 236 -8.96 0.66 -5.20
CA SER A 236 -9.86 1.59 -4.54
C SER A 236 -9.09 2.46 -3.54
N PRO A 237 -9.19 3.80 -3.60
CA PRO A 237 -9.10 4.63 -2.41
C PRO A 237 -10.31 5.58 -2.37
N ASP A 238 -11.38 5.14 -1.72
CA ASP A 238 -12.52 5.95 -1.29
C ASP A 238 -12.98 5.29 0.03
N ARG A 239 -13.33 5.95 1.14
CA ARG A 239 -13.78 7.32 1.38
C ARG A 239 -13.81 7.55 2.90
N GLU A 240 -13.49 8.78 3.29
CA GLU A 240 -14.19 9.53 4.34
C GLU A 240 -14.48 8.82 5.69
N GLY A 241 -13.42 8.56 6.45
CA GLY A 241 -13.49 8.39 7.91
C GLY A 241 -13.20 9.72 8.60
N ARG A 242 -14.25 10.51 8.84
CA ARG A 242 -14.25 11.71 9.67
C ARG A 242 -13.69 11.39 11.06
N LEU A 243 -12.43 11.79 11.32
CA LEU A 243 -11.90 11.86 12.69
C LEU A 243 -12.67 12.95 13.45
N PRO A 244 -13.16 12.72 14.68
CA PRO A 244 -13.66 13.82 15.50
C PRO A 244 -12.48 14.66 15.97
N GLU A 245 -12.48 15.94 15.61
CA GLU A 245 -11.59 16.94 16.21
C GLU A 245 -11.75 16.93 17.74
N PRO A 246 -10.66 17.01 18.52
CA PRO A 246 -10.79 17.34 19.93
C PRO A 246 -11.28 18.79 20.01
N ARG A 247 -12.50 18.99 20.52
CA ARG A 247 -12.99 20.32 20.89
C ARG A 247 -12.02 20.91 21.90
N GLY A 248 -11.16 21.81 21.43
CA GLY A 248 -10.50 22.80 22.25
C GLY A 248 -11.56 23.73 22.83
N HIS A 249 -12.03 23.43 24.05
CA HIS A 249 -12.58 24.47 24.89
C HIS A 249 -11.41 25.28 25.44
N GLY A 250 -11.18 26.42 24.79
CA GLY A 250 -10.55 27.54 25.45
C GLY A 250 -11.41 28.00 26.63
N ASP A 251 -10.71 28.41 27.67
CA ASP A 251 -11.14 29.26 28.78
C ASP A 251 -11.77 28.59 30.02
N THR A 252 -10.89 28.11 30.90
CA THR A 252 -11.04 28.39 32.34
C THR A 252 -9.70 28.88 32.88
N GLY A 253 -9.63 30.17 33.19
CA GLY A 253 -8.50 30.80 33.88
C GLY A 253 -8.14 30.13 35.22
N PRO A 254 -7.00 30.54 35.83
CA PRO A 254 -6.47 29.90 37.02
C PRO A 254 -7.41 30.08 38.22
N ARG A 255 -7.87 28.96 38.81
CA ARG A 255 -8.52 28.96 40.13
C ARG A 255 -7.45 29.07 41.23
N PRO A 256 -7.64 29.93 42.25
CA PRO A 256 -6.69 30.05 43.35
C PRO A 256 -6.84 28.88 44.34
N ASP A 257 -5.70 28.44 44.88
CA ASP A 257 -5.58 27.47 45.98
C ASP A 257 -6.25 28.00 47.26
N PRO A 258 -7.14 27.24 47.92
CA PRO A 258 -7.71 27.64 49.21
C PRO A 258 -6.87 27.21 50.43
N PHE A 259 -5.69 26.60 50.27
CA PHE A 259 -4.88 26.16 51.41
C PHE A 259 -3.39 26.46 51.23
N ARG A 260 -3.02 27.74 51.33
CA ARG A 260 -1.65 28.13 51.64
C ARG A 260 -1.65 28.96 52.92
N HIS A 261 -1.58 28.26 54.04
CA HIS A 261 -1.36 28.82 55.36
C HIS A 261 0.02 29.50 55.41
N GLY A 262 0.02 30.77 55.80
CA GLY A 262 1.09 31.33 56.64
C GLY A 262 0.82 30.99 58.11
#